data_AF-A0A958IR41-F1
#
_entry.id   AF-A0A958IR41-F1
#
_cell.length_a   1.000
_cell.length_b   1.000
_cell.length_c   1.000
_cell.angle_alpha   90.00
_cell.angle_beta   90.00
_cell.angle_gamma   90.00
#
_symmetry.space_group_name_H-M   'P 1'
#
loop_
_entity.id
_entity.type
_entity.pdbx_description
1 polymer ?
#
loop_
_entity_poly.entity_id
_entity_poly.type
_entity_poly.pdbx_seq_one_letter_code
_entity_poly.pdbx_strand_id
1 'polypeptide(L)'
;QLQNAAYWPLAMLILITSEQEKELGSTEGMNRTAQTSPYYPAWIASSVSDLVAMREAIAGKDFQRLGEIAEFSCFKMHGLALSADPAILYWNDLSVTLIHEVRRLRRQGYGAYVTMDAGPQVKVICLPEDAPKLQQQLGQIEGIQRILPTAIGGDARLIND
;
A
#
# COMPACT_ATOMS: atom_id res chain seq x y z
N GLN A 1 4.50 15.62 -10.18
CA GLN A 1 5.44 14.47 -10.21
C GLN A 1 6.76 14.91 -9.58
N LEU A 2 7.40 14.06 -8.77
CA LEU A 2 8.66 14.42 -8.08
C LEU A 2 9.90 14.21 -8.95
N GLN A 3 9.95 13.07 -9.64
CA GLN A 3 11.06 12.60 -10.47
C GLN A 3 10.50 11.72 -11.61
N ASN A 4 11.31 11.43 -12.63
CA ASN A 4 10.94 10.51 -13.70
C ASN A 4 11.05 9.03 -13.26
N ALA A 5 10.48 8.12 -14.06
CA ALA A 5 10.44 6.69 -13.75
C ALA A 5 11.83 6.01 -13.66
N ALA A 6 12.84 6.58 -14.31
CA ALA A 6 14.21 6.05 -14.29
C ALA A 6 15.01 6.50 -13.06
N TYR A 7 14.51 7.48 -12.28
CA TYR A 7 15.24 8.07 -11.17
C TYR A 7 15.62 7.05 -10.09
N TRP A 8 14.66 6.23 -9.67
CA TRP A 8 14.84 5.20 -8.64
C TRP A 8 13.96 3.99 -8.95
N PRO A 9 14.55 2.92 -9.53
CA PRO A 9 13.81 1.70 -9.84
C PRO A 9 13.26 1.05 -8.57
N LEU A 10 11.94 0.91 -8.50
CA LEU A 10 11.22 0.18 -7.48
C LEU A 10 10.22 -0.77 -8.14
N ALA A 11 9.88 -1.85 -7.44
CA ALA A 11 8.88 -2.81 -7.86
C ALA A 11 7.70 -2.84 -6.87
N MET A 12 6.56 -3.31 -7.37
CA MET A 12 5.39 -3.57 -6.55
C MET A 12 4.74 -4.88 -6.97
N LEU A 13 4.32 -5.68 -5.99
CA LEU A 13 3.49 -6.86 -6.22
C LEU A 13 2.07 -6.56 -5.73
N ILE A 14 1.08 -6.66 -6.61
CA ILE A 14 -0.33 -6.53 -6.23
C ILE A 14 -0.89 -7.93 -6.01
N LEU A 15 -1.26 -8.24 -4.77
CA LEU A 15 -1.81 -9.53 -4.35
C LEU A 15 -3.33 -9.42 -4.35
N ILE A 16 -3.96 -10.01 -5.36
CA ILE A 16 -5.42 -9.99 -5.54
C ILE A 16 -6.04 -11.05 -4.62
N THR A 17 -6.74 -10.60 -3.59
CA THR A 17 -7.37 -11.45 -2.56
C THR A 17 -8.87 -11.67 -2.80
N SER A 18 -9.50 -10.80 -3.60
CA SER A 18 -10.89 -10.90 -4.04
C SER A 18 -11.12 -9.98 -5.24
N GLU A 19 -12.03 -10.37 -6.13
CA GLU A 19 -12.53 -9.59 -7.27
C GLU A 19 -14.00 -9.17 -7.10
N GLN A 20 -14.57 -9.42 -5.91
CA GLN A 20 -15.92 -8.97 -5.61
C GLN A 20 -16.00 -7.45 -5.60
N GLU A 21 -17.16 -6.94 -6.01
CA GLU A 21 -17.45 -5.52 -5.94
C GLU A 21 -17.39 -5.03 -4.49
N LYS A 22 -16.91 -3.81 -4.31
CA LYS A 22 -16.82 -3.21 -2.98
C LYS A 22 -18.24 -2.96 -2.47
N GLU A 23 -18.52 -3.42 -1.25
CA GLU A 23 -19.78 -3.11 -0.57
C GLU A 23 -19.97 -1.60 -0.36
N LEU A 24 -18.87 -0.86 -0.15
CA LEU A 24 -18.85 0.58 0.07
C LEU A 24 -17.92 1.27 -0.92
N GLY A 25 -18.46 2.24 -1.67
CA GLY A 25 -17.66 3.08 -2.56
C GLY A 25 -16.66 3.95 -1.81
N SER A 26 -15.48 4.19 -2.39
CA SER A 26 -14.40 4.96 -1.74
C SER A 26 -14.86 6.37 -1.34
N THR A 27 -15.62 7.06 -2.18
CA THR A 27 -16.10 8.43 -1.90
C THR A 27 -16.99 8.48 -0.66
N GLU A 28 -17.92 7.54 -0.54
CA GLU A 28 -18.79 7.45 0.64
C GLU A 28 -17.97 7.11 1.88
N GLY A 29 -17.08 6.12 1.78
CA GLY A 29 -16.22 5.71 2.90
C GLY A 29 -15.30 6.84 3.39
N MET A 30 -14.72 7.62 2.47
CA MET A 30 -13.89 8.78 2.80
C MET A 30 -14.68 9.87 3.52
N ASN A 31 -15.86 10.23 3.02
CA ASN A 31 -16.71 11.24 3.64
C ASN A 31 -17.17 10.82 5.03
N ARG A 32 -17.61 9.57 5.18
CA ARG A 32 -18.00 8.99 6.48
C ARG A 32 -16.82 9.04 7.46
N THR A 33 -15.66 8.55 7.04
CA THR A 33 -14.45 8.55 7.87
C THR A 33 -14.08 9.95 8.33
N ALA A 34 -14.10 10.94 7.43
CA ALA A 34 -13.78 12.32 7.75
C ALA A 34 -14.76 12.96 8.75
N GLN A 35 -16.04 12.61 8.65
CA GLN A 35 -17.09 13.19 9.50
C GLN A 35 -17.18 12.55 10.89
N THR A 36 -16.79 11.27 11.01
CA THR A 36 -17.15 10.46 12.18
C THR A 36 -15.96 9.86 12.91
N SER A 37 -14.80 9.67 12.27
CA SER A 37 -13.64 9.08 12.95
C SER A 37 -13.06 10.06 13.98
N PRO A 38 -12.91 9.68 15.25
CA PRO A 38 -12.31 10.52 16.28
C PRO A 38 -10.81 10.77 16.05
N TYR A 39 -10.16 9.97 15.21
CA TYR A 39 -8.74 10.07 14.90
C TYR A 39 -8.44 10.99 13.70
N TYR A 40 -9.47 11.42 12.97
CA TYR A 40 -9.30 12.21 11.75
C TYR A 40 -8.50 13.52 11.95
N PRO A 41 -8.73 14.33 13.01
CA PRO A 41 -7.94 15.54 13.25
C PRO A 41 -6.45 15.26 13.45
N ALA A 42 -6.11 14.20 14.20
CA ALA A 42 -4.72 13.80 14.44
C ALA A 42 -4.04 13.31 13.14
N TRP A 43 -4.78 12.60 12.30
CA TRP A 43 -4.28 12.18 10.99
C TRP A 43 -3.97 13.38 10.08
N ILE A 44 -4.87 14.37 9.99
CA ILE A 44 -4.61 15.62 9.24
C ILE A 44 -3.33 16.28 9.74
N ALA A 45 -3.19 16.46 11.06
CA ALA A 45 -2.04 17.12 11.65
C ALA A 45 -0.71 16.40 11.33
N SER A 46 -0.72 15.06 11.32
CA SER A 46 0.45 14.26 10.98
C SER A 46 0.76 14.15 9.47
N SER A 47 -0.21 14.44 8.59
CA SER A 47 -0.05 14.22 7.15
C SER A 47 1.05 15.07 6.52
N VAL A 48 1.26 16.29 7.04
CA VAL A 48 2.29 17.21 6.54
C VAL A 48 3.69 16.69 6.83
N SER A 49 3.94 16.21 8.05
CA SER A 49 5.25 15.65 8.42
C SER A 49 5.55 14.36 7.65
N ASP A 50 4.55 13.50 7.43
CA ASP A 50 4.72 12.29 6.63
C ASP A 50 5.10 12.63 5.19
N LEU A 51 4.44 13.65 4.61
CA LEU A 51 4.70 14.09 3.24
C LEU A 51 6.13 14.62 3.09
N VAL A 52 6.62 15.41 4.06
CA VAL A 52 8.00 15.90 4.06
C VAL A 52 8.98 14.73 4.16
N ALA A 53 8.79 13.84 5.14
CA ALA A 53 9.67 12.68 5.33
C ALA A 53 9.68 11.74 4.12
N MET A 54 8.53 11.55 3.46
CA MET A 54 8.45 10.73 2.24
C MET A 54 9.22 11.37 1.08
N ARG A 55 9.14 12.70 0.91
CA ARG A 55 9.91 13.42 -0.12
C ARG A 55 11.40 13.30 0.10
N GLU A 56 11.84 13.41 1.36
CA GLU A 56 13.25 13.22 1.74
C GLU A 56 13.71 11.79 1.47
N ALA A 57 12.92 10.79 1.85
CA ALA A 57 13.21 9.38 1.60
C ALA A 57 13.34 9.09 0.08
N ILE A 58 12.44 9.65 -0.73
CA ILE A 58 12.51 9.55 -2.20
C ILE A 58 13.77 10.22 -2.74
N ALA A 59 14.07 11.45 -2.32
CA ALA A 59 15.24 12.18 -2.79
C ALA A 59 16.58 11.52 -2.36
N GLY A 60 16.60 10.88 -1.20
CA GLY A 60 17.75 10.13 -0.69
C GLY A 60 17.85 8.69 -1.18
N LYS A 61 16.85 8.18 -1.92
CA LYS A 61 16.71 6.76 -2.27
C LYS A 61 16.78 5.83 -1.05
N ASP A 62 16.23 6.28 0.08
CA ASP A 62 16.18 5.52 1.33
C ASP A 62 14.96 4.58 1.30
N PHE A 63 15.20 3.35 0.84
CA PHE A 63 14.15 2.35 0.66
C PHE A 63 13.47 1.98 1.98
N GLN A 64 14.25 1.82 3.05
CA GLN A 64 13.73 1.47 4.36
C GLN A 64 12.78 2.57 4.85
N ARG A 65 13.23 3.83 4.80
CA ARG A 65 12.42 4.96 5.27
C ARG A 65 11.15 5.14 4.43
N LEU A 66 11.24 4.99 3.11
CA LEU A 66 10.08 5.01 2.21
C LEU A 66 9.06 3.93 2.60
N GLY A 67 9.53 2.71 2.79
CA GLY A 67 8.70 1.57 3.14
C GLY A 67 7.99 1.73 4.48
N GLU A 68 8.72 2.16 5.50
CA GLU A 68 8.17 2.41 6.85
C GLU A 68 7.07 3.48 6.83
N ILE A 69 7.29 4.59 6.11
CA ILE A 69 6.29 5.67 6.00
C ILE A 69 5.07 5.18 5.22
N ALA A 70 5.27 4.47 4.10
CA ALA A 70 4.17 3.95 3.29
C ALA A 70 3.29 2.98 4.09
N GLU A 71 3.92 2.02 4.80
CA GLU A 71 3.22 1.04 5.62
C GLU A 71 2.50 1.70 6.80
N PHE A 72 3.13 2.67 7.47
CA PHE A 72 2.49 3.40 8.55
C PHE A 72 1.30 4.25 8.07
N SER A 73 1.46 4.95 6.94
CA SER A 73 0.38 5.74 6.32
C SER A 73 -0.83 4.86 5.94
N CYS A 74 -0.57 3.68 5.36
CA CYS A 74 -1.58 2.66 5.09
C CYS A 74 -2.37 2.30 6.37
N PHE A 75 -1.68 1.93 7.46
CA PHE A 75 -2.37 1.57 8.70
C PHE A 75 -3.10 2.74 9.37
N LYS A 76 -2.59 3.98 9.24
CA LYS A 76 -3.36 5.14 9.69
C LYS A 76 -4.67 5.27 8.93
N MET A 77 -4.65 5.19 7.59
CA MET A 77 -5.87 5.25 6.78
C MET A 77 -6.89 4.18 7.21
N HIS A 78 -6.46 2.93 7.37
CA HIS A 78 -7.35 1.86 7.82
C HIS A 78 -7.81 2.03 9.27
N GLY A 79 -6.98 2.58 10.16
CA GLY A 79 -7.37 2.90 11.53
C GLY A 79 -8.43 4.00 11.61
N LEU A 80 -8.38 4.99 10.73
CA LEU A 80 -9.45 5.98 10.58
C LEU A 80 -10.74 5.31 10.12
N ALA A 81 -10.68 4.49 9.07
CA ALA A 81 -11.83 3.79 8.51
C ALA A 81 -12.50 2.86 9.56
N LEU A 82 -11.68 2.13 10.33
CA LEU A 82 -12.14 1.26 11.41
C LEU A 82 -12.81 2.04 12.56
N SER A 83 -12.38 3.27 12.80
CA SER A 83 -12.93 4.13 13.87
C SER A 83 -14.02 5.09 13.39
N ALA A 84 -14.43 5.01 12.12
CA ALA A 84 -15.60 5.71 11.60
C ALA A 84 -16.91 5.12 12.20
N ASP A 85 -18.01 5.85 12.06
CA ASP A 85 -19.35 5.41 12.49
C ASP A 85 -20.35 5.51 11.31
N PRO A 86 -20.90 4.38 10.82
CA PRO A 86 -20.51 3.00 11.13
C PRO A 86 -19.09 2.67 10.66
N ALA A 87 -18.43 1.76 11.39
CA ALA A 87 -17.07 1.31 11.11
C ALA A 87 -16.93 0.71 9.70
N ILE A 88 -15.78 0.96 9.07
CA ILE A 88 -15.47 0.49 7.72
C ILE A 88 -14.29 -0.48 7.79
N LEU A 89 -14.49 -1.70 7.29
CA LEU A 89 -13.46 -2.71 7.15
C LEU A 89 -13.17 -2.96 5.67
N TYR A 90 -12.02 -2.49 5.19
CA TYR A 90 -11.62 -2.67 3.79
C TYR A 90 -10.89 -3.99 3.52
N TRP A 91 -10.31 -4.59 4.54
CA TRP A 91 -9.52 -5.81 4.42
C TRP A 91 -10.35 -7.06 4.73
N ASN A 92 -9.90 -8.20 4.23
CA ASN A 92 -10.41 -9.51 4.63
C ASN A 92 -9.35 -10.27 5.47
N ASP A 93 -9.69 -11.50 5.85
CA ASP A 93 -8.80 -12.42 6.56
C ASP A 93 -7.49 -12.67 5.80
N LEU A 94 -7.56 -12.90 4.49
CA LEU A 94 -6.39 -13.11 3.65
C LEU A 94 -5.48 -11.86 3.61
N SER A 95 -6.04 -10.65 3.57
CA SER A 95 -5.25 -9.42 3.68
C SER A 95 -4.39 -9.41 4.96
N VAL A 96 -4.97 -9.81 6.09
CA VAL A 96 -4.28 -9.85 7.39
C VAL A 96 -3.17 -10.91 7.38
N THR A 97 -3.45 -12.09 6.84
CA THR A 97 -2.44 -13.15 6.64
C THR A 97 -1.25 -12.64 5.81
N LEU A 98 -1.51 -11.94 4.72
CA LEU A 98 -0.48 -11.39 3.84
C LEU A 98 0.33 -10.28 4.53
N ILE A 99 -0.30 -9.43 5.35
CA ILE A 99 0.42 -8.43 6.17
C ILE A 99 1.42 -9.12 7.09
N HIS A 100 1.02 -10.19 7.77
CA HIS A 100 1.91 -10.93 8.65
C HIS A 100 3.05 -11.59 7.88
N GLU A 101 2.76 -12.14 6.69
CA GLU A 101 3.76 -12.77 5.86
C GLU A 101 4.81 -11.77 5.33
N VAL A 102 4.37 -10.62 4.83
CA VAL A 102 5.31 -9.58 4.34
C VAL A 102 6.22 -9.12 5.47
N ARG A 103 5.69 -8.95 6.69
CA ARG A 103 6.51 -8.63 7.88
C ARG A 103 7.46 -9.76 8.25
N ARG A 104 7.08 -11.03 8.07
CA ARG A 104 7.94 -12.20 8.27
C ARG A 104 9.09 -12.20 7.27
N LEU A 105 8.81 -11.99 5.99
CA LEU A 105 9.80 -11.89 4.92
C LEU A 105 10.74 -10.70 5.16
N ARG A 106 10.23 -9.53 5.57
CA ARG A 106 11.07 -8.38 5.95
C ARG A 106 12.07 -8.73 7.06
N ARG A 107 11.66 -9.49 8.08
CA ARG A 107 12.58 -9.98 9.14
C ARG A 107 13.64 -10.97 8.63
N GLN A 108 13.43 -11.57 7.47
CA GLN A 108 14.40 -12.44 6.80
C GLN A 108 15.35 -11.68 5.86
N GLY A 109 15.25 -10.36 5.80
CA GLY A 109 16.13 -9.50 5.01
C GLY A 109 15.57 -9.07 3.66
N TYR A 110 14.34 -9.46 3.31
CA TYR A 110 13.71 -8.94 2.10
C TYR A 110 13.31 -7.47 2.25
N GLY A 111 13.61 -6.66 1.24
CA GLY A 111 13.12 -5.29 1.16
C GLY A 111 11.64 -5.27 0.79
N ALA A 112 10.74 -5.45 1.77
CA ALA A 112 9.30 -5.56 1.52
C ALA A 112 8.45 -4.80 2.55
N TYR A 113 7.51 -3.98 2.06
CA TYR A 113 6.60 -3.19 2.88
C TYR A 113 5.18 -3.23 2.32
N VAL A 114 4.19 -3.30 3.21
CA VAL A 114 2.78 -3.35 2.81
C VAL A 114 2.23 -1.96 2.54
N THR A 115 1.39 -1.84 1.52
CA THR A 115 0.39 -0.78 1.41
C THR A 115 -0.93 -1.33 0.87
N MET A 116 -2.02 -0.62 1.12
CA MET A 116 -3.39 -1.00 0.76
C MET A 116 -4.21 0.27 0.47
N ASP A 117 -5.28 0.09 -0.30
CA ASP A 117 -6.26 1.15 -0.58
C ASP A 117 -7.59 0.81 0.12
N ALA A 118 -8.68 1.47 -0.29
CA ALA A 118 -10.04 1.14 0.11
C ALA A 118 -10.53 -0.21 -0.50
N GLY A 119 -9.89 -1.32 -0.13
CA GLY A 119 -10.26 -2.69 -0.53
C GLY A 119 -9.25 -3.73 -0.05
N PRO A 120 -9.50 -5.04 -0.28
CA PRO A 120 -8.79 -6.11 0.42
C PRO A 120 -7.44 -6.47 -0.23
N GLN A 121 -7.11 -5.88 -1.37
CA GLN A 121 -5.89 -6.18 -2.10
C GLN A 121 -4.67 -5.61 -1.38
N VAL A 122 -3.72 -6.48 -1.08
CA VAL A 122 -2.42 -6.13 -0.48
C VAL A 122 -1.44 -5.81 -1.58
N LYS A 123 -0.75 -4.67 -1.46
CA LYS A 123 0.36 -4.30 -2.34
C LYS A 123 1.66 -4.35 -1.56
N VAL A 124 2.68 -4.94 -2.17
CA VAL A 124 4.01 -5.05 -1.56
C VAL A 124 4.97 -4.18 -2.33
N ILE A 125 5.42 -3.08 -1.70
CA ILE A 125 6.51 -2.25 -2.21
C ILE A 125 7.81 -3.01 -1.96
N CYS A 126 8.61 -3.21 -3.00
CA CYS A 126 9.85 -3.97 -2.92
C CYS A 126 10.96 -3.45 -3.83
N LEU A 127 12.18 -3.90 -3.56
CA LEU A 127 13.29 -3.72 -4.48
C LEU A 127 13.14 -4.64 -5.70
N PRO A 128 13.50 -4.19 -6.92
CA PRO A 128 13.36 -5.00 -8.14
C PRO A 128 14.03 -6.38 -8.06
N GLU A 129 15.18 -6.49 -7.41
CA GLU A 129 15.93 -7.73 -7.21
C GLU A 129 15.24 -8.74 -6.28
N ASP A 130 14.39 -8.26 -5.37
CA ASP A 130 13.63 -9.10 -4.44
C ASP A 130 12.28 -9.53 -5.00
N ALA A 131 11.73 -8.79 -5.97
CA ALA A 131 10.38 -9.02 -6.50
C ALA A 131 10.13 -10.46 -6.97
N PRO A 132 11.02 -11.14 -7.73
CA PRO A 132 10.79 -12.53 -8.13
C PRO A 132 10.75 -13.51 -6.96
N LYS A 133 11.62 -13.32 -5.95
CA LYS A 133 11.67 -14.17 -4.77
C LYS A 133 10.45 -13.95 -3.88
N LEU A 134 10.06 -12.69 -3.68
CA LEU A 134 8.85 -12.32 -2.95
C LEU A 134 7.61 -12.89 -3.63
N GLN A 135 7.50 -12.78 -4.95
CA GLN A 135 6.40 -13.37 -5.72
C GLN A 135 6.34 -14.88 -5.54
N GLN A 136 7.47 -15.57 -5.58
CA GLN A 136 7.55 -17.02 -5.34
C GLN A 136 7.08 -17.39 -3.92
N GLN A 137 7.56 -16.69 -2.89
CA GLN A 137 7.20 -16.96 -1.49
C GLN A 137 5.72 -16.67 -1.24
N LEU A 138 5.24 -15.50 -1.65
CA LEU A 138 3.84 -15.08 -1.44
C LEU A 138 2.87 -15.94 -2.24
N GLY A 139 3.27 -16.43 -3.43
CA GLY A 139 2.47 -17.33 -4.25
C GLY A 139 2.22 -18.71 -3.64
N GLN A 140 2.88 -19.05 -2.52
CA GLN A 140 2.60 -20.27 -1.75
C GLN A 140 1.39 -20.12 -0.82
N ILE A 141 0.89 -18.90 -0.61
CA ILE A 141 -0.27 -18.64 0.24
C ILE A 141 -1.55 -18.96 -0.52
N GLU A 142 -2.33 -19.89 0.03
CA GLU A 142 -3.63 -20.27 -0.50
C GLU A 142 -4.63 -19.10 -0.48
N GLY A 143 -5.48 -19.03 -1.52
CA GLY A 143 -6.53 -18.01 -1.63
C GLY A 143 -6.12 -16.75 -2.41
N ILE A 144 -4.84 -16.52 -2.70
CA ILE A 144 -4.43 -15.47 -3.63
C ILE A 144 -4.92 -15.85 -5.04
N GLN A 145 -5.77 -15.01 -5.62
CA GLN A 145 -6.33 -15.25 -6.95
C GLN A 145 -5.28 -14.96 -8.04
N ARG A 146 -4.56 -13.85 -7.90
CA ARG A 146 -3.50 -13.42 -8.84
C ARG A 146 -2.44 -12.59 -8.12
N ILE A 147 -1.21 -12.64 -8.65
CA ILE A 147 -0.13 -11.72 -8.28
C ILE A 147 0.25 -10.93 -9.54
N LEU A 148 0.10 -9.61 -9.49
CA LEU A 148 0.45 -8.72 -10.59
C LEU A 148 1.76 -7.99 -10.25
N PRO A 149 2.90 -8.38 -10.85
CA PRO A 149 4.13 -7.62 -10.73
C PRO A 149 4.04 -6.33 -11.56
N THR A 150 4.46 -5.21 -10.97
CA THR A 150 4.54 -3.92 -11.65
C THR A 150 5.78 -3.16 -11.22
N ALA A 151 6.13 -2.13 -11.98
CA ALA A 151 7.25 -1.23 -11.73
C ALA A 151 6.76 0.23 -11.79
N ILE A 152 7.64 1.16 -11.45
CA ILE A 152 7.36 2.59 -11.63
C ILE A 152 7.02 2.87 -13.10
N GLY A 153 5.80 3.34 -13.34
CA GLY A 153 5.31 3.69 -14.68
C GLY A 153 5.84 5.04 -15.16
N GLY A 154 5.93 5.19 -16.48
CA GLY A 154 6.21 6.48 -17.11
C GLY A 154 5.00 7.41 -17.14
N ASP A 155 5.23 8.61 -17.66
CA ASP A 155 4.21 9.66 -17.76
C ASP A 155 3.08 9.25 -18.73
N ALA A 156 1.92 9.90 -18.58
CA ALA A 156 0.86 9.78 -19.56
C ALA A 156 1.37 10.19 -20.95
N ARG A 157 1.04 9.39 -21.97
CA ARG A 157 1.44 9.63 -23.36
C ARG A 157 0.25 9.58 -24.29
N LEU A 158 0.33 10.35 -25.37
CA LEU A 158 -0.60 10.21 -26.49
C LEU A 158 -0.26 8.92 -27.25
N ILE A 159 -1.29 8.16 -27.60
CA ILE A 159 -1.17 7.02 -28.51
C ILE A 159 -1.56 7.54 -29.88
N ASN A 160 -0.63 7.48 -30.83
CA ASN A 160 -0.94 7.74 -32.23
C ASN A 160 -1.52 6.44 -32.81
N ASP A 161 -2.70 6.55 -33.42
CA ASP A 161 -3.36 5.45 -34.14
C ASP A 161 -2.57 5.01 -35.39
#